data_AF-A0A973PAL7-F1
#
_entry.id   AF-A0A973PAL7-F1
#
_cell.length_a   1.000
_cell.length_b   1.000
_cell.length_c   1.000
_cell.angle_alpha   90.00
_cell.angle_beta   90.00
_cell.angle_gamma   90.00
#
_symmetry.space_group_name_H-M   'P 1'
#
loop_
_entity.id
_entity.type
_entity.pdbx_description
1 polymer ?
#
loop_
_entity_poly.entity_id
_entity_poly.type
_entity_poly.pdbx_seq_one_letter_code
_entity_poly.pdbx_strand_id
1 'polypeptide(L)'
;DLTLSTVPAQLPADLSAVEPLAVRLAVLRHHYRRPLELNADELHQAERTLSEWRTAVASWAESPSAPMAAEPVARIQDALDDDLDTPAALAGMAALAADESVSPGSRFESFMHLDRTFALDLASRIGR
;
A
#
# COMPACT_ATOMS: atom_id res chain seq x y z
N ASP A 1 36.98 -0.72 11.46
CA ASP A 1 36.44 -2.07 11.22
C ASP A 1 34.94 -2.09 11.32
N LEU A 2 34.26 -2.05 10.17
CA LEU A 2 32.83 -2.33 10.06
C LEU A 2 32.71 -3.71 9.41
N THR A 3 32.48 -4.74 10.23
CA THR A 3 32.18 -6.08 9.73
C THR A 3 30.76 -6.07 9.15
N LEU A 4 30.65 -5.92 7.83
CA LEU A 4 29.45 -6.29 7.09
C LEU A 4 29.29 -7.80 7.22
N SER A 5 28.50 -8.23 8.21
CA SER A 5 28.01 -9.59 8.29
C SER A 5 26.98 -9.76 7.19
N THR A 6 27.42 -10.27 6.03
CA THR A 6 26.52 -10.74 4.99
C THR A 6 25.83 -11.99 5.50
N VAL A 7 24.69 -11.81 6.17
CA VAL A 7 23.67 -12.86 6.25
C VAL A 7 23.28 -13.16 4.80
N PRO A 8 23.35 -14.42 4.34
CA PRO A 8 22.77 -14.75 3.05
C PRO A 8 21.25 -14.72 3.26
N ALA A 9 20.65 -13.54 3.06
CA ALA A 9 19.23 -13.49 2.77
C ALA A 9 19.10 -14.14 1.39
N GLN A 10 18.85 -15.45 1.37
CA GLN A 10 18.22 -16.09 0.23
C GLN A 10 16.99 -15.24 -0.08
N LEU A 11 17.09 -14.38 -1.10
CA LEU A 11 15.92 -13.76 -1.70
C LEU A 11 14.92 -14.91 -1.92
N PRO A 12 13.72 -14.86 -1.31
CA PRO A 12 12.72 -15.87 -1.60
C PRO A 12 12.52 -15.89 -3.11
N ALA A 13 12.29 -17.09 -3.66
CA ALA A 13 11.81 -17.36 -5.02
C ALA A 13 11.87 -16.18 -6.00
N ASP A 14 12.77 -16.27 -6.99
CA ASP A 14 12.89 -15.39 -8.16
C ASP A 14 11.88 -14.22 -8.21
N LEU A 15 12.27 -13.05 -7.67
CA LEU A 15 11.43 -11.85 -7.67
C LEU A 15 10.96 -11.44 -9.06
N SER A 16 11.57 -11.96 -10.14
CA SER A 16 11.09 -11.71 -11.51
C SER A 16 9.74 -12.38 -11.80
N ALA A 17 9.32 -13.36 -10.98
CA ALA A 17 8.01 -14.00 -11.07
C ALA A 17 6.90 -13.22 -10.32
N VAL A 18 7.26 -12.22 -9.51
CA VAL A 18 6.31 -11.44 -8.68
C VAL A 18 6.05 -10.08 -9.33
N GLU A 19 4.81 -9.59 -9.24
CA GLU A 19 4.50 -8.24 -9.74
C GLU A 19 5.38 -7.18 -9.04
N PRO A 20 6.10 -6.30 -9.77
CA PRO A 20 6.98 -5.31 -9.15
C PRO A 20 6.30 -4.39 -8.12
N LEU A 21 5.02 -4.08 -8.33
CA LEU A 21 4.24 -3.24 -7.40
C LEU A 21 3.80 -4.01 -6.15
N ALA A 22 3.67 -5.34 -6.22
CA ALA A 22 3.49 -6.16 -5.04
C ALA A 22 4.77 -6.24 -4.21
N VAL A 23 5.94 -6.33 -4.85
CA VAL A 23 7.23 -6.20 -4.15
C VAL A 23 7.35 -4.85 -3.45
N ARG A 24 6.99 -3.75 -4.13
CA ARG A 24 6.95 -2.40 -3.51
C ARG A 24 6.03 -2.38 -2.29
N LEU A 25 4.80 -2.90 -2.41
CA LEU A 25 3.87 -2.95 -1.28
C LEU A 25 4.42 -3.80 -0.13
N ALA A 26 5.05 -4.95 -0.42
CA ALA A 26 5.67 -5.79 0.59
C ALA A 26 6.78 -5.04 1.35
N VAL A 27 7.66 -4.33 0.63
CA VAL A 27 8.71 -3.50 1.26
C VAL A 27 8.10 -2.41 2.15
N LEU A 28 7.08 -1.70 1.67
CA LEU A 28 6.43 -0.60 2.42
C LEU A 28 5.73 -1.06 3.71
N ARG A 29 5.46 -2.37 3.87
CA ARG A 29 4.91 -2.93 5.12
C ARG A 29 5.95 -3.04 6.24
N HIS A 30 7.22 -2.78 5.95
CA HIS A 30 8.27 -2.73 6.95
C HIS A 30 8.78 -1.30 7.10
N HIS A 31 9.01 -0.90 8.34
CA HIS A 31 9.59 0.40 8.62
C HIS A 31 11.01 0.48 8.05
N TYR A 32 11.34 1.57 7.36
CA TYR A 32 12.59 1.67 6.59
C TYR A 32 13.87 1.51 7.42
N ARG A 33 13.83 1.82 8.72
CA ARG A 33 14.95 1.65 9.67
C ARG A 33 15.17 0.22 10.16
N ARG A 34 14.27 -0.73 9.84
CA ARG A 34 14.39 -2.12 10.26
C ARG A 34 15.09 -2.94 9.18
N PRO A 35 15.86 -3.99 9.57
CA PRO A 35 16.29 -5.00 8.61
C PRO A 35 15.08 -5.56 7.86
N LEU A 36 15.18 -5.62 6.54
CA LEU A 36 14.13 -6.16 5.68
C LEU A 36 14.43 -7.63 5.41
N GLU A 37 13.54 -8.49 5.87
CA GLU A 37 13.48 -9.90 5.48
C GLU A 37 12.10 -10.12 4.86
N LEU A 38 12.07 -10.31 3.54
CA LEU A 38 10.85 -10.69 2.83
C LEU A 38 10.80 -12.20 2.73
N ASN A 39 9.61 -12.78 2.84
CA ASN A 39 9.34 -14.18 2.50
C ASN A 39 8.23 -14.31 1.43
N ALA A 40 8.07 -15.52 0.89
CA ALA A 40 7.09 -15.76 -0.18
C ALA A 40 5.64 -15.48 0.25
N ASP A 41 5.28 -15.71 1.50
CA ASP A 41 3.93 -15.46 2.00
C ASP A 41 3.62 -13.95 2.06
N GLU A 42 4.61 -13.13 2.44
CA GLU A 42 4.48 -11.67 2.43
C GLU A 42 4.30 -11.13 1.01
N LEU A 43 5.05 -11.66 0.03
CA LEU A 43 4.91 -11.30 -1.38
C LEU A 43 3.52 -11.67 -1.91
N HIS A 44 3.06 -12.91 -1.67
CA HIS A 44 1.72 -13.33 -2.07
C HIS A 44 0.62 -12.52 -1.37
N GLN A 45 0.81 -12.14 -0.11
CA GLN A 45 -0.15 -11.29 0.59
C GLN A 45 -0.17 -9.87 0.00
N ALA A 46 0.97 -9.33 -0.40
CA ALA A 46 1.03 -8.04 -1.08
C ALA A 46 0.32 -8.08 -2.44
N GLU A 47 0.51 -9.14 -3.24
CA GLU A 47 -0.21 -9.32 -4.51
C GLU A 47 -1.74 -9.35 -4.30
N ARG A 48 -2.21 -10.10 -3.28
CA ARG A 48 -3.63 -10.15 -2.94
C ARG A 48 -4.16 -8.78 -2.55
N THR A 49 -3.50 -8.09 -1.61
CA THR A 49 -3.92 -6.74 -1.18
C THR A 49 -3.93 -5.74 -2.32
N LEU A 50 -2.91 -5.77 -3.19
CA LEU A 50 -2.84 -4.88 -4.35
C LEU A 50 -3.99 -5.15 -5.33
N SER A 51 -4.30 -6.42 -5.58
CA SER A 51 -5.45 -6.83 -6.37
C SER A 51 -6.77 -6.36 -5.75
N GLU A 52 -6.96 -6.55 -4.44
CA GLU A 52 -8.14 -6.13 -3.71
C GLU A 52 -8.35 -4.61 -3.79
N TRP A 53 -7.29 -3.83 -3.54
CA TRP A 53 -7.37 -2.37 -3.60
C TRP A 53 -7.66 -1.86 -5.00
N ARG A 54 -7.04 -2.42 -6.05
CA ARG A 54 -7.34 -2.05 -7.44
C ARG A 54 -8.78 -2.38 -7.84
N THR A 55 -9.30 -3.52 -7.38
CA THR A 55 -10.73 -3.87 -7.59
C THR A 55 -11.65 -2.90 -6.86
N ALA A 56 -11.34 -2.59 -5.60
CA ALA A 56 -12.14 -1.65 -4.80
C ALA A 56 -12.15 -0.25 -5.42
N VAL A 57 -10.97 0.26 -5.82
CA VAL A 57 -10.84 1.55 -6.52
C VAL A 57 -11.63 1.56 -7.83
N ALA A 58 -11.55 0.50 -8.64
CA ALA A 58 -12.33 0.40 -9.88
C ALA A 58 -13.84 0.46 -9.60
N SER A 59 -14.32 -0.26 -8.57
CA SER A 59 -15.73 -0.22 -8.16
C SER A 59 -16.14 1.16 -7.63
N TRP A 60 -15.32 1.81 -6.81
CA TRP A 60 -15.63 3.14 -6.29
C TRP A 60 -15.64 4.22 -7.37
N ALA A 61 -14.86 4.05 -8.44
CA ALA A 61 -14.83 4.97 -9.58
C ALA A 61 -16.18 5.04 -10.33
N GLU A 62 -17.07 4.06 -10.16
CA GLU A 62 -18.42 4.06 -10.73
C GLU A 62 -19.41 4.92 -9.94
N SER A 63 -19.02 5.39 -8.75
CA SER A 63 -19.85 6.25 -7.90
C SER A 63 -19.59 7.74 -8.18
N PRO A 64 -20.56 8.63 -7.87
CA PRO A 64 -20.33 10.07 -7.92
C PRO A 64 -19.11 10.46 -7.06
N SER A 65 -18.23 11.31 -7.62
CA SER A 65 -17.10 11.86 -6.87
C SER A 65 -17.60 12.65 -5.65
N ALA A 66 -16.81 12.61 -4.58
CA ALA A 66 -17.06 13.30 -3.33
C ALA A 66 -15.72 13.76 -2.73
N PRO A 67 -15.70 14.80 -1.87
CA PRO A 67 -14.48 15.23 -1.22
C PRO A 67 -13.77 14.08 -0.50
N MET A 68 -12.44 14.12 -0.50
CA MET A 68 -11.61 13.16 0.24
C MET A 68 -12.05 13.07 1.71
N ALA A 69 -11.86 11.90 2.31
CA ALA A 69 -12.05 11.69 3.73
C ALA A 69 -10.89 12.37 4.49
N ALA A 70 -11.04 13.67 4.75
CA ALA A 70 -9.96 14.53 5.22
C ALA A 70 -9.29 14.02 6.51
N GLU A 71 -10.09 13.59 7.49
CA GLU A 71 -9.55 13.14 8.78
C GLU A 71 -8.78 11.79 8.67
N PRO A 72 -9.32 10.73 8.02
CA PRO A 72 -8.52 9.54 7.71
C PRO A 72 -7.25 9.84 6.93
N VAL A 73 -7.31 10.69 5.91
CA VAL A 73 -6.13 11.03 5.09
C VAL A 73 -5.08 11.78 5.92
N ALA A 74 -5.50 12.74 6.76
CA ALA A 74 -4.59 13.46 7.65
C ALA A 74 -3.86 12.48 8.59
N ARG A 75 -4.58 11.52 9.21
CA ARG A 75 -3.94 10.51 10.07
C ARG A 75 -2.94 9.62 9.32
N ILE A 76 -3.21 9.30 8.05
CA ILE A 76 -2.27 8.55 7.19
C ILE A 76 -1.03 9.40 6.86
N GLN A 77 -1.21 10.70 6.64
CA GLN A 77 -0.10 11.64 6.41
C GLN A 77 0.72 11.87 7.68
N ASP A 78 0.09 11.99 8.85
CA ASP A 78 0.76 12.10 10.14
C ASP A 78 1.69 10.90 10.40
N ALA A 79 1.28 9.69 10.00
CA ALA A 79 2.14 8.51 10.08
C ALA A 79 3.36 8.59 9.15
N LEU A 80 3.22 9.21 7.97
CA LEU A 80 4.36 9.44 7.08
C LEU A 80 5.29 10.53 7.63
N ASP A 81 4.73 11.55 8.28
CA ASP A 81 5.50 12.61 8.94
C ASP A 81 6.23 12.10 10.20
N ASP A 82 5.67 11.09 10.87
CA ASP A 82 6.32 10.35 11.97
C ASP A 82 7.32 9.32 11.43
N ASP A 83 8.48 9.83 10.99
CA ASP A 83 9.62 9.01 10.55
C ASP A 83 9.27 8.01 9.44
N LEU A 84 8.47 8.43 8.44
CA LEU A 84 8.08 7.57 7.32
C LEU A 84 7.53 6.22 7.79
N ASP A 85 6.63 6.21 8.78
CA ASP A 85 5.95 5.00 9.25
C ASP A 85 4.94 4.51 8.19
N THR A 86 5.47 3.97 7.10
CA THR A 86 4.71 3.36 6.02
C THR A 86 3.88 2.16 6.47
N PRO A 87 4.31 1.31 7.43
CA PRO A 87 3.43 0.31 8.03
C PRO A 87 2.14 0.91 8.62
N ALA A 88 2.26 1.96 9.45
CA ALA A 88 1.10 2.61 10.06
C ALA A 88 0.22 3.31 9.00
N ALA A 89 0.84 3.97 8.02
CA ALA A 89 0.13 4.63 6.94
C ALA A 89 -0.66 3.62 6.07
N LEU A 90 -0.07 2.46 5.74
CA LEU A 90 -0.75 1.38 5.01
C LEU A 90 -1.89 0.74 5.85
N ALA A 91 -1.72 0.63 7.16
CA ALA A 91 -2.79 0.19 8.05
C ALA A 91 -3.97 1.19 8.05
N GLY A 92 -3.68 2.49 8.02
CA GLY A 92 -4.69 3.54 7.85
C GLY A 92 -5.42 3.46 6.51
N MET A 93 -4.70 3.17 5.41
CA MET A 93 -5.33 2.90 4.10
C MET A 93 -6.26 1.70 4.15
N ALA A 94 -5.83 0.59 4.76
CA ALA A 94 -6.66 -0.61 4.91
C ALA A 94 -7.92 -0.33 5.73
N ALA A 95 -7.80 0.44 6.82
CA ALA A 95 -8.95 0.86 7.63
C ALA A 95 -9.93 1.74 6.82
N LEU A 96 -9.41 2.71 6.06
CA LEU A 96 -10.23 3.56 5.20
C LEU A 96 -10.95 2.77 4.09
N ALA A 97 -10.30 1.77 3.50
CA ALA A 97 -10.95 0.90 2.50
C ALA A 97 -12.17 0.17 3.07
N ALA A 98 -12.04 -0.30 4.33
CA ALA A 98 -13.06 -1.07 5.04
C ALA A 98 -14.16 -0.22 5.71
N ASP A 99 -13.98 1.10 5.79
CA ASP A 99 -14.94 1.99 6.44
C ASP A 99 -16.16 2.25 5.54
N GLU A 100 -17.24 1.50 5.80
CA GLU A 100 -18.51 1.63 5.07
C GLU A 100 -19.26 2.94 5.36
N SER A 101 -18.89 3.68 6.42
CA SER A 101 -19.45 5.00 6.69
C SER A 101 -18.93 6.08 5.73
N VAL A 102 -17.79 5.82 5.07
CA VAL A 102 -17.21 6.71 4.07
C VAL A 102 -17.75 6.37 2.68
N SER A 103 -18.29 7.39 2.01
CA SER A 103 -18.84 7.22 0.66
C SER A 103 -17.80 6.64 -0.31
N PRO A 104 -18.21 5.80 -1.29
CA PRO A 104 -17.29 5.28 -2.30
C PRO A 104 -16.50 6.38 -3.03
N GLY A 105 -17.14 7.49 -3.44
CA GLY A 105 -16.47 8.62 -4.08
C GLY A 105 -15.39 9.25 -3.20
N SER A 106 -15.64 9.40 -1.89
CA SER A 106 -14.64 9.90 -0.94
C SER A 106 -13.47 8.92 -0.77
N ARG A 107 -13.73 7.61 -0.71
CA ARG A 107 -12.68 6.57 -0.67
C ARG A 107 -11.84 6.59 -1.94
N PHE A 108 -12.48 6.69 -3.10
CA PHE A 108 -11.81 6.82 -4.39
C PHE A 108 -10.83 7.99 -4.42
N GLU A 109 -11.30 9.22 -4.16
CA GLU A 109 -10.44 10.42 -4.19
C GLU A 109 -9.31 10.33 -3.16
N SER A 110 -9.58 9.76 -1.98
CA SER A 110 -8.56 9.57 -0.95
C SER A 110 -7.48 8.58 -1.39
N PHE A 111 -7.88 7.46 -1.99
CA PHE A 111 -6.94 6.47 -2.53
C PHE A 111 -6.12 7.02 -3.69
N MET A 112 -6.72 7.78 -4.61
CA MET A 112 -6.01 8.46 -5.69
C MET A 112 -5.03 9.51 -5.18
N HIS A 113 -5.39 10.22 -4.12
CA HIS A 113 -4.48 11.14 -3.46
C HIS A 113 -3.25 10.42 -2.89
N LEU A 114 -3.46 9.34 -2.14
CA LEU A 114 -2.41 8.58 -1.45
C LEU A 114 -1.53 7.78 -2.41
N ASP A 115 -2.07 7.30 -3.54
CA ASP A 115 -1.31 6.57 -4.56
C ASP A 115 -0.20 7.42 -5.18
N ARG A 116 -0.30 8.76 -5.15
CA ARG A 116 0.80 9.65 -5.58
C ARG A 116 2.04 9.53 -4.70
N THR A 117 1.87 9.11 -3.44
CA THR A 117 2.98 8.90 -2.50
C THR A 117 3.44 7.45 -2.53
N PHE A 118 2.51 6.49 -2.49
CA PHE A 118 2.85 5.07 -2.42
C PHE A 118 3.18 4.44 -3.77
N ALA A 119 2.78 5.04 -4.88
CA ALA A 119 3.07 4.61 -6.25
C ALA A 119 2.75 3.12 -6.50
N LEU A 120 1.52 2.72 -6.19
CA LEU A 120 1.00 1.35 -6.31
C LEU A 120 0.12 1.14 -7.56
N ASP A 121 -0.14 2.19 -8.33
CA ASP A 121 -0.94 2.14 -9.56
C ASP A 121 -2.33 1.54 -9.30
N LEU A 122 -3.03 2.17 -8.35
CA LEU A 122 -4.32 1.67 -7.85
C LEU A 122 -5.45 1.88 -8.87
N ALA A 123 -5.27 2.82 -9.81
CA ALA A 123 -6.23 3.12 -10.87
C ALA A 123 -6.20 2.13 -12.05
N SER A 124 -5.26 1.17 -12.07
CA SER A 124 -4.98 0.33 -13.24
C SER A 124 -6.14 -0.53 -13.76
N ARG A 125 -7.18 -0.77 -12.94
CA ARG A 125 -8.37 -1.55 -13.28
C ARG A 125 -9.60 -0.71 -13.64
N ILE A 126 -9.54 0.63 -13.53
CA ILE A 126 -10.66 1.49 -13.90
C ILE A 126 -10.96 1.31 -15.39
N GLY A 127 -12.23 1.03 -15.73
CA GLY A 127 -12.70 0.89 -17.11
C GLY A 127 -12.26 -0.38 -17.83
N ARG A 128 -11.76 -1.40 -17.12
CA ARG A 128 -11.49 -2.74 -17.67
C ARG A 128 -12.68 -3.68 -17.51
#